data_AF-A0A6A3QG99-F1
#
_entry.id   AF-A0A6A3QG99-F1
#
_cell.length_a   1.000
_cell.length_b   1.000
_cell.length_c   1.000
_cell.angle_alpha   90.00
_cell.angle_beta   90.00
_cell.angle_gamma   90.00
#
_symmetry.space_group_name_H-M   'P 1'
#
loop_
_entity.id
_entity.type
_entity.pdbx_description
1 polymer ?
#
loop_
_entity_poly.entity_id
_entity_poly.type
_entity_poly.pdbx_seq_one_letter_code
_entity_poly.pdbx_strand_id
1 'polypeptide(L)'
;MRIVITDKRAARRFVDSSALAVAYKLAEDACAAIKGKEVDFAVPPIESSTFANYDLLSKYSLHIVNEYDLLQQEQEASPVQDASSYTRSLPLFKTELGLDDKKTAAIDFKTSLVFGSKDSTVRGMLAVFLAVPGPDQD
;
A
#
# COMPACT_ATOMS: atom_id res chain seq x y z
N MET A 1 0.68 14.80 -13.90
CA MET A 1 0.68 13.54 -13.13
C MET A 1 -0.69 12.89 -13.28
N ARG A 2 -0.74 11.67 -13.82
CA ARG A 2 -1.96 10.86 -14.01
C ARG A 2 -1.93 9.74 -12.99
N ILE A 3 -2.96 9.56 -12.18
CA ILE A 3 -2.95 8.55 -11.12
C ILE A 3 -4.13 7.61 -11.31
N VAL A 4 -3.87 6.31 -11.14
CA VAL A 4 -4.91 5.31 -10.93
C VAL A 4 -5.51 5.56 -9.56
N ILE A 5 -6.78 5.94 -9.59
CA ILE A 5 -7.55 6.26 -8.41
C ILE A 5 -8.62 5.20 -8.28
N THR A 6 -8.42 4.30 -7.34
CA THR A 6 -9.49 3.43 -6.82
C THR A 6 -10.32 4.16 -5.77
N ASP A 7 -9.73 5.14 -5.07
CA ASP A 7 -10.44 6.06 -4.14
C ASP A 7 -9.98 7.53 -4.33
N LYS A 8 -10.89 8.40 -4.75
CA LYS A 8 -10.63 9.83 -5.02
C LYS A 8 -10.16 10.60 -3.80
N ARG A 9 -10.56 10.23 -2.58
CA ARG A 9 -10.15 10.92 -1.35
C ARG A 9 -8.73 10.50 -0.95
N ALA A 10 -8.43 9.20 -1.04
CA ALA A 10 -7.08 8.68 -0.76
C ALA A 10 -6.05 9.32 -1.69
N ALA A 11 -6.40 9.41 -2.97
CA ALA A 11 -5.56 10.06 -3.95
C ALA A 11 -5.40 11.56 -3.68
N ARG A 12 -6.44 12.30 -3.26
CA ARG A 12 -6.30 13.72 -2.89
C ARG A 12 -5.40 13.96 -1.68
N ARG A 13 -5.30 12.98 -0.76
CA ARG A 13 -4.37 13.03 0.38
C ARG A 13 -2.95 12.69 -0.03
N PHE A 14 -2.79 11.81 -1.02
CA PHE A 14 -1.49 11.44 -1.57
C PHE A 14 -0.94 12.50 -2.52
N VAL A 15 -1.81 13.13 -3.31
CA VAL A 15 -1.44 14.10 -4.35
C VAL A 15 -2.45 15.24 -4.41
N ASP A 16 -1.95 16.45 -4.66
CA ASP A 16 -2.79 17.62 -4.73
C ASP A 16 -3.84 17.51 -5.86
N SER A 17 -4.85 18.40 -5.82
CA SER A 17 -5.97 18.43 -6.78
C SER A 17 -5.58 18.59 -8.26
N SER A 18 -4.29 18.79 -8.56
CA SER A 18 -3.72 18.78 -9.92
C SER A 18 -3.65 17.37 -10.55
N ALA A 19 -3.82 16.30 -9.77
CA ALA A 19 -3.76 14.95 -10.29
C ALA A 19 -5.07 14.54 -10.97
N LEU A 20 -4.95 13.91 -12.16
CA LEU A 20 -6.10 13.41 -12.89
C LEU A 20 -6.47 12.00 -12.42
N ALA A 21 -7.73 11.85 -12.04
CA ALA A 21 -8.33 10.62 -11.52
C ALA A 21 -8.73 9.64 -12.61
N VAL A 22 -8.13 8.45 -12.65
CA VAL A 22 -8.57 7.37 -13.55
C VAL A 22 -9.04 6.18 -12.73
N ALA A 23 -10.32 5.80 -12.89
CA ALA A 23 -10.91 4.67 -12.19
C ALA A 23 -10.75 3.38 -13.00
N TYR A 24 -10.23 2.33 -12.36
CA TYR A 24 -10.13 0.98 -12.91
C TYR A 24 -11.01 0.02 -12.11
N LYS A 25 -11.63 -0.94 -12.79
CA LYS A 25 -12.51 -1.94 -12.15
C LYS A 25 -11.73 -3.10 -11.54
N LEU A 26 -10.59 -3.45 -12.14
CA LEU A 26 -9.74 -4.57 -11.73
C LEU A 26 -8.38 -4.06 -11.26
N ALA A 27 -7.81 -4.75 -10.28
CA ALA A 27 -6.48 -4.43 -9.77
C ALA A 27 -5.37 -4.73 -10.77
N GLU A 28 -5.56 -5.77 -11.59
CA GLU A 28 -4.67 -6.15 -12.66
C GLU A 28 -4.53 -5.01 -13.68
N ASP A 29 -5.65 -4.39 -14.08
CA ASP A 29 -5.66 -3.31 -15.07
C ASP A 29 -4.96 -2.06 -14.52
N ALA A 30 -5.22 -1.73 -13.25
CA ALA A 30 -4.54 -0.66 -12.53
C ALA A 30 -3.02 -0.87 -12.49
N CYS A 31 -2.57 -2.07 -12.12
CA CYS A 31 -1.14 -2.40 -12.06
C CYS A 31 -0.49 -2.42 -13.45
N ALA A 32 -1.19 -2.93 -14.46
CA ALA A 32 -0.73 -2.93 -15.85
C ALA A 32 -0.56 -1.50 -16.39
N ALA A 33 -1.50 -0.59 -16.08
CA ALA A 33 -1.43 0.80 -16.48
C ALA A 33 -0.22 1.53 -15.87
N ILE A 34 0.12 1.26 -14.59
CA ILE A 34 1.35 1.78 -13.96
C ILE A 34 2.59 1.24 -14.69
N LYS A 35 2.63 -0.07 -14.92
CA LYS A 35 3.76 -0.72 -15.61
C LYS A 35 3.95 -0.17 -17.02
N GLY A 36 2.86 0.05 -17.73
CA GLY A 36 2.78 0.63 -19.07
C GLY A 36 3.03 2.14 -19.14
N LYS A 37 3.18 2.82 -17.99
CA LYS A 37 3.33 4.28 -17.87
C LYS A 37 2.12 5.07 -18.40
N GLU A 38 0.94 4.45 -18.44
CA GLU A 38 -0.31 5.15 -18.75
C GLU A 38 -0.70 6.09 -17.58
N VAL A 39 -0.31 5.66 -16.39
CA VAL A 39 -0.47 6.35 -15.11
C VAL A 39 0.82 6.25 -14.29
N ASP A 40 1.00 7.20 -13.39
CA ASP A 40 2.18 7.35 -12.56
C ASP A 40 2.07 6.52 -11.28
N PHE A 41 0.91 6.52 -10.61
CA PHE A 41 0.68 5.86 -9.32
C PHE A 41 -0.64 5.08 -9.28
N ALA A 42 -0.81 4.16 -8.33
CA ALA A 42 -2.12 3.62 -7.94
C ALA A 42 -2.31 3.69 -6.43
N VAL A 43 -3.53 3.90 -5.93
CA VAL A 43 -3.83 3.99 -4.49
C VAL A 43 -4.85 2.92 -4.06
N PRO A 44 -4.51 1.62 -4.16
CA PRO A 44 -5.41 0.53 -3.79
C PRO A 44 -5.74 0.48 -2.30
N PRO A 45 -6.99 0.16 -1.92
CA PRO A 45 -7.31 -0.26 -0.56
C PRO A 45 -6.74 -1.66 -0.29
N ILE A 46 -6.32 -1.95 0.95
CA ILE A 46 -5.76 -3.26 1.33
C ILE A 46 -6.71 -4.15 2.14
N GLU A 47 -7.79 -3.61 2.69
CA GLU A 47 -8.83 -4.44 3.32
C GLU A 47 -9.83 -4.98 2.30
N SER A 48 -9.79 -4.46 1.07
CA SER A 48 -10.58 -4.99 -0.04
C SER A 48 -9.79 -6.12 -0.70
N SER A 49 -10.42 -7.31 -0.71
CA SER A 49 -9.90 -8.52 -1.38
C SER A 49 -9.63 -8.32 -2.87
N THR A 50 -10.12 -7.23 -3.45
CA THR A 50 -9.96 -6.85 -4.86
C THR A 50 -8.57 -6.32 -5.17
N PHE A 51 -7.85 -5.70 -4.23
CA PHE A 51 -6.59 -5.00 -4.49
C PHE A 51 -5.43 -5.40 -3.57
N ALA A 52 -5.71 -6.07 -2.47
CA ALA A 52 -4.72 -6.53 -1.49
C ALA A 52 -3.95 -7.79 -1.95
N ASN A 53 -3.48 -7.80 -3.20
CA ASN A 53 -2.77 -8.95 -3.74
C ASN A 53 -1.28 -8.62 -3.88
N TYR A 54 -0.48 -9.05 -2.90
CA TYR A 54 0.98 -8.95 -2.95
C TYR A 54 1.57 -9.66 -4.18
N ASP A 55 0.88 -10.66 -4.75
CA ASP A 55 1.30 -11.30 -6.00
C ASP A 55 1.24 -10.32 -7.17
N LEU A 56 0.28 -9.37 -7.19
CA LEU A 56 0.21 -8.33 -8.22
C LEU A 56 1.39 -7.36 -8.09
N LEU A 57 1.76 -6.98 -6.87
CA LEU A 57 2.95 -6.13 -6.65
C LEU A 57 4.21 -6.78 -7.21
N SER A 58 4.40 -8.06 -6.91
CA SER A 58 5.52 -8.85 -7.42
C SER A 58 5.47 -9.01 -8.95
N LYS A 59 4.31 -9.41 -9.50
CA LYS A 59 4.08 -9.62 -10.94
C LYS A 59 4.35 -8.38 -11.79
N TYR A 60 3.97 -7.21 -11.27
CA TYR A 60 4.12 -5.94 -11.98
C TYR A 60 5.37 -5.16 -11.58
N SER A 61 6.17 -5.66 -10.63
CA SER A 61 7.36 -5.00 -10.08
C SER A 61 7.03 -3.60 -9.56
N LEU A 62 6.02 -3.54 -8.69
CA LEU A 62 5.53 -2.31 -8.08
C LEU A 62 5.95 -2.22 -6.62
N HIS A 63 6.26 -1.00 -6.18
CA HIS A 63 6.74 -0.70 -4.84
C HIS A 63 5.71 0.14 -4.08
N ILE A 64 5.56 -0.15 -2.79
CA ILE A 64 4.74 0.64 -1.87
C ILE A 64 5.54 1.89 -1.49
N VAL A 65 4.96 3.07 -1.71
CA VAL A 65 5.62 4.37 -1.44
C VAL A 65 5.12 5.00 -0.15
N ASN A 66 3.88 4.71 0.24
CA ASN A 66 3.32 5.23 1.48
C ASN A 66 2.15 4.36 1.97
N GLU A 67 1.55 4.75 3.10
CA GLU A 67 0.35 4.17 3.66
C GLU A 67 -0.61 5.28 4.13
N TYR A 68 -1.89 5.15 3.82
CA TYR A 68 -2.92 6.11 4.23
C TYR A 68 -4.13 5.40 4.84
N ASP A 69 -4.50 5.80 6.05
CA ASP A 69 -5.73 5.37 6.70
C ASP A 69 -6.85 6.40 6.45
N LEU A 70 -7.94 5.96 5.82
CA LEU A 70 -9.15 6.75 5.56
C LEU A 70 -10.25 6.33 6.51
N LEU A 71 -10.71 7.26 7.36
CA LEU A 71 -11.83 7.03 8.26
C LEU A 71 -13.13 6.95 7.46
N GLN A 72 -13.96 5.93 7.71
CA GLN A 72 -15.19 5.74 6.93
C GLN A 72 -16.25 6.84 7.17
N GLN A 73 -16.18 7.58 8.29
CA GLN A 73 -17.04 8.77 8.48
C GLN A 73 -16.84 9.85 7.41
N GLU A 74 -15.66 9.89 6.78
CA GLU A 74 -15.43 10.79 5.65
C GLU A 74 -16.14 10.29 4.37
N GLN A 75 -16.74 9.09 4.32
CA GLN A 75 -17.16 8.42 3.07
C GLN A 75 -18.57 8.78 2.56
N GLU A 76 -19.51 9.20 3.42
CA GLU A 76 -20.81 9.93 3.21
C GLU A 76 -21.86 9.49 4.26
N ALA A 77 -22.88 10.31 4.47
CA ALA A 77 -23.89 10.30 5.54
C ALA A 77 -24.76 9.01 5.65
N SER A 78 -24.19 7.91 6.13
CA SER A 78 -24.92 6.74 6.61
C SER A 78 -24.95 6.74 8.14
N PRO A 79 -26.08 6.43 8.83
CA PRO A 79 -26.23 6.73 10.25
C PRO A 79 -25.57 5.72 11.20
N VAL A 80 -24.90 4.69 10.70
CA VAL A 80 -24.35 3.62 11.55
C VAL A 80 -23.03 3.12 10.98
N GLN A 81 -21.95 3.85 11.24
CA GLN A 81 -20.60 3.30 11.13
C GLN A 81 -19.87 3.54 12.43
N ASP A 82 -19.31 2.46 12.97
CA ASP A 82 -18.49 2.47 14.17
C ASP A 82 -17.37 3.49 13.99
N ALA A 83 -17.21 4.43 14.92
CA ALA A 83 -16.32 5.59 14.75
C ALA A 83 -14.84 5.22 14.57
N SER A 84 -14.49 3.94 14.78
CA SER A 84 -13.17 3.36 14.57
C SER A 84 -12.97 2.63 13.23
N SER A 85 -13.97 2.59 12.33
CA SER A 85 -13.79 1.93 11.03
C SER A 85 -12.94 2.79 10.08
N TYR A 86 -11.87 2.20 9.56
CA TYR A 86 -10.99 2.83 8.57
C TYR A 86 -10.68 1.86 7.41
N THR A 87 -10.24 2.44 6.30
CA THR A 87 -9.72 1.74 5.13
C THR A 87 -8.29 2.20 4.89
N ARG A 88 -7.35 1.28 4.91
CA ARG A 88 -5.95 1.54 4.61
C ARG A 88 -5.70 1.40 3.12
N SER A 89 -4.93 2.34 2.58
CA SER A 89 -4.52 2.35 1.18
C SER A 89 -3.01 2.40 1.08
N LEU A 90 -2.45 1.68 0.10
CA LEU A 90 -1.02 1.64 -0.15
C LEU A 90 -0.69 2.20 -1.53
N PRO A 91 -0.33 3.49 -1.65
CA PRO A 91 0.19 4.03 -2.89
C PRO A 91 1.32 3.20 -3.49
N LEU A 92 1.13 2.81 -4.75
CA LEU A 92 2.05 2.00 -5.52
C LEU A 92 2.73 2.84 -6.59
N PHE A 93 4.01 2.57 -6.80
CA PHE A 93 4.83 3.21 -7.83
C PHE A 93 5.74 2.21 -8.52
N LYS A 94 6.10 2.51 -9.77
CA LYS A 94 6.93 1.61 -10.59
C LYS A 94 8.40 1.58 -10.18
N THR A 95 8.92 2.69 -9.65
CA THR A 95 10.35 2.81 -9.35
C THR A 95 10.53 2.83 -7.84
N GLU A 96 11.61 2.25 -7.33
CA GLU A 96 11.98 2.49 -5.94
C GLU A 96 12.28 3.97 -5.75
N LEU A 97 11.44 4.63 -4.96
CA LEU A 97 11.74 5.97 -4.46
C LEU A 97 12.62 5.76 -3.24
N GLY A 98 13.93 5.96 -3.41
CA GLY A 98 14.85 6.01 -2.29
C GLY A 98 14.42 7.13 -1.36
N LEU A 99 14.04 6.79 -0.12
CA LEU A 99 13.84 7.76 0.94
C LEU A 99 15.25 8.14 1.42
N ASP A 100 15.76 9.28 0.96
CA ASP A 100 17.09 9.81 1.34
C ASP A 100 17.07 10.45 2.74
N ASP A 101 15.91 10.43 3.41
CA ASP A 101 15.69 11.03 4.71
C ASP A 101 16.26 10.17 5.84
N LYS A 102 17.07 10.80 6.71
CA LYS A 102 17.54 10.17 7.93
C LYS A 102 16.38 10.02 8.92
N LYS A 103 16.29 8.86 9.58
CA LYS A 103 15.33 8.63 10.68
C LYS A 103 15.50 9.70 11.74
N THR A 104 14.45 10.47 11.96
CA THR A 104 14.34 11.46 13.05
C THR A 104 13.19 11.06 13.96
N ALA A 105 13.13 11.62 15.17
CA ALA A 105 12.04 11.35 16.11
C ALA A 105 10.64 11.76 15.60
N ALA A 106 10.57 12.51 14.50
CA ALA A 106 9.33 12.97 13.88
C ALA A 106 8.91 12.16 12.63
N ILE A 107 9.76 11.25 12.15
CA ILE A 107 9.54 10.48 10.91
C ILE A 107 9.63 8.99 11.23
N ASP A 108 8.47 8.34 11.25
CA ASP A 108 8.37 6.89 11.36
C ASP A 108 8.45 6.26 9.96
N PHE A 109 9.47 5.43 9.75
CA PHE A 109 9.59 4.63 8.53
C PHE A 109 8.92 3.29 8.71
N LYS A 110 8.09 2.91 7.74
CA LYS A 110 7.45 1.59 7.69
C LYS A 110 8.03 0.80 6.52
N THR A 111 8.31 -0.48 6.78
CA THR A 111 8.78 -1.42 5.76
C THR A 111 7.73 -2.50 5.57
N SER A 112 7.39 -2.79 4.32
CA SER A 112 6.56 -3.94 3.95
C SER A 112 7.45 -5.04 3.38
N LEU A 113 7.33 -6.26 3.89
CA LEU A 113 8.15 -7.42 3.51
C LEU A 113 7.25 -8.64 3.28
N VAL A 114 7.48 -9.31 2.15
CA VAL A 114 6.88 -10.62 1.87
C VAL A 114 8.00 -11.65 1.84
N PHE A 115 7.83 -12.74 2.58
CA PHE A 115 8.77 -13.85 2.63
C PHE A 115 8.05 -15.19 2.44
N GLY A 116 8.75 -16.15 1.86
CA GLY A 116 8.27 -17.52 1.69
C GLY A 116 9.22 -18.51 2.37
N SER A 117 8.67 -19.61 2.86
CA SER A 117 9.44 -20.72 3.41
C SER A 117 9.16 -21.99 2.63
N LYS A 118 10.21 -22.72 2.23
CA LYS A 118 10.09 -24.03 1.57
C LYS A 118 9.44 -25.07 2.48
N ASP A 119 9.64 -24.93 3.79
CA ASP A 119 9.12 -25.81 4.83
C ASP A 119 7.97 -25.15 5.61
N SER A 120 7.11 -24.39 4.92
CA SER A 120 6.02 -23.62 5.55
C SER A 120 5.06 -24.46 6.40
N THR A 121 5.01 -25.76 6.17
CA THR A 121 4.19 -26.72 6.92
C THR A 121 4.85 -27.23 8.20
N VAL A 122 6.15 -26.97 8.42
CA VAL A 122 6.84 -27.36 9.63
C VAL A 122 6.39 -26.48 10.79
N ARG A 123 5.88 -27.12 11.84
CA ARG A 123 5.39 -26.46 13.05
C ARG A 123 6.47 -25.56 13.64
N GLY A 124 6.12 -24.30 13.87
CA GLY A 124 7.02 -23.33 14.51
C GLY A 124 7.90 -22.52 13.56
N MET A 125 7.89 -22.80 12.25
CA MET A 125 8.74 -22.04 11.30
C MET A 125 8.44 -20.54 11.28
N LEU A 126 7.17 -20.13 11.35
CA LEU A 126 6.82 -18.70 11.44
C LEU A 126 7.42 -18.05 12.69
N ALA A 127 7.43 -18.75 13.84
CA ALA A 127 8.03 -18.23 15.06
C ALA A 127 9.54 -18.05 14.90
N VAL A 128 10.22 -18.96 14.21
CA VAL A 128 11.65 -18.83 13.90
C VAL A 128 11.92 -17.59 13.02
N PHE A 129 11.09 -17.33 12.00
CA PHE A 129 11.22 -16.14 11.16
C PHE A 129 10.99 -14.82 11.92
N LEU A 130 10.08 -14.82 12.89
CA LEU A 130 9.79 -13.62 13.69
C LEU A 130 10.79 -13.42 14.84
N ALA A 131 11.50 -14.47 15.25
CA ALA A 131 12.45 -14.44 16.36
C ALA A 131 13.84 -13.89 15.97
N VAL A 132 14.01 -13.27 14.80
CA VAL A 132 15.27 -12.63 14.41
C VAL A 132 15.67 -11.63 15.51
N PRO A 133 16.80 -11.85 16.21
CA PRO A 133 17.22 -10.95 17.27
C PRO A 133 17.47 -9.56 16.66
N GLY A 134 17.00 -8.52 17.34
CA GLY A 134 17.30 -7.14 16.97
C GLY A 134 18.81 -6.90 16.94
N PRO A 135 19.30 -5.86 16.24
CA PRO A 135 20.72 -5.57 16.19
C PRO A 135 21.27 -5.46 17.61
N ASP A 136 22.34 -6.21 17.89
CA ASP A 136 23.08 -6.10 19.15
C ASP A 136 23.47 -4.63 19.33
N GLN A 137 23.06 -4.05 20.46
CA GLN A 137 23.51 -2.72 20.85
C GLN A 137 24.92 -2.86 21.40
N ASP A 138 25.92 -2.65 20.55
CA ASP A 138 27.30 -2.34 20.95
C ASP A 138 27.40 -0.91 21.53
#